data_AF-A0A7W7XAA9-F1
#
_entry.id   AF-A0A7W7XAA9-F1
#
_cell.length_a   1.000
_cell.length_b   1.000
_cell.length_c   1.000
_cell.angle_alpha   90.00
_cell.angle_beta   90.00
_cell.angle_gamma   90.00
#
_symmetry.space_group_name_H-M   'P 1'
#
loop_
_entity.id
_entity.type
_entity.pdbx_description
1 polymer ?
#
loop_
_entity_poly.entity_id
_entity_poly.type
_entity_poly.pdbx_seq_one_letter_code
_entity_poly.pdbx_strand_id
1 'polypeptide(L)'
;MIVRRRLILLDDQPVELADSYYPVPIAAGTPLAEPGKVPGGAVTLLKELGYTGAEVVEDVSAALATTEEREHLGLPEGSAVLHLLRLTQTADGTPMEASLMTMPAGRHLTYRLGKQGV
;
A
#
# COMPACT_ATOMS: atom_id res chain seq x y z
N MET A 1 6.44 -10.79 10.03
CA MET A 1 6.20 -10.00 8.80
C MET A 1 7.41 -9.13 8.56
N ILE A 2 7.73 -8.86 7.29
CA ILE A 2 8.67 -7.82 6.89
C ILE A 2 7.86 -6.59 6.51
N VAL A 3 8.23 -5.42 7.02
CA VAL A 3 7.48 -4.17 6.82
C VAL A 3 8.35 -3.15 6.12
N ARG A 4 7.80 -2.52 5.07
CA ARG A 4 8.42 -1.39 4.39
C ARG A 4 7.55 -0.16 4.59
N ARG A 5 8.07 0.83 5.30
CA ARG A 5 7.40 2.12 5.53
C ARG A 5 7.98 3.17 4.60
N ARG A 6 7.12 3.93 3.93
CA ARG A 6 7.53 4.94 2.95
C ARG A 6 6.70 6.20 3.10
N LEU A 7 7.38 7.33 3.02
CA LEU A 7 6.77 8.63 2.73
C LEU A 7 6.88 8.86 1.22
N ILE A 8 5.75 8.93 0.54
CA ILE A 8 5.71 9.20 -0.90
C ILE A 8 5.62 10.70 -1.10
N LEU A 9 6.50 11.22 -1.96
CA LEU A 9 6.59 12.62 -2.30
C LEU A 9 6.14 12.84 -3.76
N LEU A 10 5.43 13.94 -4.01
CA LEU A 10 5.19 14.49 -5.33
C LEU A 10 5.66 15.94 -5.32
N ASP A 11 6.58 16.31 -6.20
CA ASP A 11 7.20 17.64 -6.24
C ASP A 11 7.71 18.09 -4.85
N ASP A 12 8.43 17.18 -4.18
CA ASP A 12 8.97 17.32 -2.81
C ASP A 12 7.91 17.53 -1.70
N GLN A 13 6.62 17.36 -2.00
CA GLN A 13 5.54 17.41 -1.02
C GLN A 13 5.08 16.01 -0.60
N PRO A 14 4.93 15.74 0.71
CA PRO A 14 4.28 14.54 1.22
C PRO A 14 2.86 14.36 0.67
N VAL A 15 2.60 13.22 0.01
CA VAL A 15 1.28 12.90 -0.54
C VAL A 15 0.71 11.58 -0.06
N GLU A 16 1.52 10.71 0.55
CA GLU A 16 1.06 9.41 1.02
C GLU A 16 2.03 8.81 2.05
N LEU A 17 1.49 8.22 3.11
CA LEU A 17 2.20 7.26 3.96
C LEU A 17 1.84 5.87 3.47
N ALA A 18 2.83 5.03 3.20
CA ALA A 18 2.61 3.69 2.67
C ALA A 18 3.43 2.65 3.44
N ASP A 19 2.71 1.83 4.20
CA ASP A 19 3.25 0.67 4.91
C ASP A 19 2.86 -0.61 4.15
N SER A 20 3.85 -1.34 3.64
CA SER A 20 3.64 -2.63 2.99
C SER A 20 4.21 -3.76 3.82
N TYR A 21 3.38 -4.78 4.06
CA TYR A 21 3.64 -5.94 4.88
C TYR A 21 3.75 -7.17 4.00
N TYR A 22 4.90 -7.84 4.05
CA TYR A 22 5.17 -9.07 3.32
C TYR A 22 5.36 -10.25 4.29
N PRO A 23 4.80 -11.43 3.99
CA PRO A 23 5.11 -12.64 4.74
C PRO A 23 6.62 -12.91 4.75
N VAL A 24 7.14 -13.33 5.90
CA VAL A 24 8.57 -13.67 6.05
C VAL A 24 9.03 -14.73 5.04
N PRO A 25 8.27 -15.81 4.77
CA PRO A 25 8.65 -16.81 3.78
C PRO A 25 8.81 -16.28 2.36
N ILE A 26 8.19 -15.13 2.03
CA ILE A 26 8.26 -14.50 0.71
C ILE A 26 9.40 -13.48 0.65
N ALA A 27 9.53 -12.65 1.69
CA ALA A 27 10.41 -11.48 1.64
C ALA A 27 11.81 -11.71 2.21
N ALA A 28 12.03 -12.71 3.08
CA ALA A 28 13.34 -12.94 3.69
C ALA A 28 14.41 -13.28 2.63
N GLY A 29 15.58 -12.65 2.74
CA GLY A 29 16.67 -12.85 1.79
C GLY A 29 16.47 -12.17 0.42
N THR A 30 15.44 -11.32 0.29
CA THR A 30 15.16 -10.55 -0.94
C THR A 30 15.33 -9.05 -0.67
N PRO A 31 15.39 -8.20 -1.72
CA PRO A 31 15.36 -6.75 -1.55
C PRO A 31 14.17 -6.19 -0.76
N LEU A 32 13.08 -6.96 -0.57
CA LEU A 32 11.95 -6.55 0.28
C LEU A 32 12.33 -6.47 1.77
N ALA A 33 13.35 -7.22 2.20
CA ALA A 33 13.87 -7.18 3.57
C ALA A 33 14.84 -6.03 3.82
N GLU A 34 15.39 -5.43 2.76
CA GLU A 34 16.47 -4.46 2.86
C GLU A 34 15.96 -3.01 2.80
N PRO A 35 16.56 -2.07 3.55
CA PRO A 35 16.25 -0.65 3.41
C PRO A 35 16.48 -0.15 1.97
N GLY A 36 15.69 0.84 1.54
CA GLY A 36 15.91 1.56 0.27
C GLY A 36 14.94 1.19 -0.86
N LYS A 37 15.37 1.38 -2.11
CA LYS A 37 14.53 1.09 -3.29
C LYS A 37 14.66 -0.38 -3.65
N VAL A 38 13.53 -1.00 -4.03
CA VAL A 38 13.51 -2.31 -4.68
C VAL A 38 13.75 -2.10 -6.17
N PRO A 39 14.86 -2.60 -6.75
CA PRO A 39 15.10 -2.48 -8.20
C PRO A 39 13.94 -3.08 -8.99
N GLY A 40 13.44 -2.37 -10.01
CA GLY A 40 12.28 -2.79 -10.79
C GLY A 40 10.93 -2.75 -10.06
N GLY A 41 10.90 -2.47 -8.75
CA GLY A 41 9.70 -2.37 -7.93
C GLY A 41 9.28 -3.70 -7.28
N ALA A 42 8.57 -3.60 -6.15
CA ALA A 42 8.13 -4.76 -5.36
C ALA A 42 7.26 -5.74 -6.16
N VAL A 43 6.35 -5.23 -7.00
CA VAL A 43 5.46 -6.07 -7.83
C VAL A 43 6.26 -6.92 -8.83
N THR A 44 7.27 -6.32 -9.47
CA THR A 44 8.15 -7.04 -10.41
C THR A 44 8.93 -8.13 -9.68
N LEU A 45 9.54 -7.80 -8.55
CA LEU A 45 10.28 -8.75 -7.73
C LEU A 45 9.38 -9.91 -7.26
N LEU A 46 8.18 -9.63 -6.75
CA LEU A 46 7.22 -10.66 -6.35
C LEU A 46 6.90 -11.60 -7.51
N LYS A 47 6.66 -11.06 -8.71
CA LYS A 47 6.43 -11.86 -9.91
C LYS A 47 7.62 -12.75 -10.28
N GLU A 48 8.84 -12.22 -10.20
CA GLU A 48 10.08 -12.99 -10.44
C GLU A 48 10.28 -14.13 -9.43
N LEU A 49 9.81 -13.93 -8.20
CA LEU A 49 9.78 -14.95 -7.14
C LEU A 49 8.62 -15.96 -7.30
N GLY A 50 7.79 -15.83 -8.34
CA GLY A 50 6.67 -16.73 -8.63
C GLY A 50 5.33 -16.29 -8.02
N TYR A 51 5.28 -15.14 -7.35
CA TYR A 51 4.07 -14.60 -6.73
C TYR A 51 3.40 -13.57 -7.66
N THR A 52 2.36 -14.01 -8.37
CA THR A 52 1.54 -13.11 -9.21
C THR A 52 0.19 -12.85 -8.54
N GLY A 53 -0.13 -11.56 -8.31
CA GLY A 53 -1.42 -11.17 -7.74
C GLY A 53 -2.58 -11.50 -8.68
N ALA A 54 -3.56 -12.25 -8.19
CA ALA A 54 -4.75 -12.65 -8.92
C ALA A 54 -6.02 -12.01 -8.35
N GLU A 55 -6.03 -11.73 -7.03
CA GLU A 55 -7.14 -11.06 -6.34
C GLU A 55 -6.60 -9.89 -5.52
N VAL A 56 -7.37 -8.80 -5.51
CA VAL A 56 -7.13 -7.63 -4.67
C VAL A 56 -8.41 -7.30 -3.92
N VAL A 57 -8.31 -7.19 -2.60
CA VAL A 57 -9.39 -6.73 -1.72
C VAL A 57 -8.95 -5.40 -1.13
N GLU A 58 -9.82 -4.39 -1.23
CA GLU A 58 -9.58 -3.06 -0.69
C GLU A 58 -10.65 -2.71 0.35
N ASP A 59 -10.20 -2.27 1.52
CA ASP A 59 -11.02 -1.62 2.53
C ASP A 59 -10.62 -0.14 2.58
N VAL A 60 -11.60 0.74 2.37
CA VAL A 60 -11.40 2.17 2.23
C VAL A 60 -12.25 2.90 3.26
N SER A 61 -11.62 3.75 4.06
CA SER A 61 -12.31 4.61 5.00
C SER A 61 -11.80 6.04 4.95
N ALA A 62 -12.59 6.96 5.49
CA ALA A 62 -12.23 8.36 5.65
C ALA A 62 -12.32 8.72 7.14
N ALA A 63 -11.31 9.43 7.64
CA ALA A 63 -11.22 9.83 9.04
C ALA A 63 -10.53 11.19 9.18
N LEU A 64 -10.57 11.78 10.38
CA LEU A 64 -9.66 12.86 10.73
C LEU A 64 -8.25 12.28 10.88
N ALA A 65 -7.26 12.99 10.35
CA ALA A 65 -5.85 12.62 10.49
C ALA A 65 -5.46 12.60 11.96
N THR A 66 -4.79 11.54 12.38
CA THR A 66 -4.12 11.47 13.69
C THR A 66 -2.98 12.48 13.77
N THR A 67 -2.49 12.76 14.98
CA THR A 67 -1.34 13.67 15.15
C THR A 67 -0.11 13.21 14.37
N GLU A 68 0.21 11.92 14.41
CA GLU A 68 1.34 11.35 13.69
C GLU A 68 1.19 11.50 12.17
N GLU A 69 0.00 11.23 11.62
CA GLU A 69 -0.25 11.39 10.19
C GLU A 69 -0.13 12.84 9.75
N ARG A 70 -0.64 13.79 10.56
CA ARG A 70 -0.50 15.22 10.27
C ARG A 70 0.95 15.67 10.25
N GLU A 71 1.75 15.20 11.21
CA GLU A 71 3.18 15.54 11.26
C GLU A 71 3.93 15.02 10.03
N HIS A 72 3.72 13.76 9.65
CA HIS A 72 4.43 13.16 8.51
C HIS A 72 3.93 13.70 7.16
N LEU A 73 2.64 14.04 7.04
CA LEU A 73 2.05 14.56 5.80
C LEU A 73 2.05 16.10 5.74
N GLY A 74 2.52 16.81 6.78
CA GLY A 74 2.51 18.26 6.83
C GLY A 74 1.09 18.88 6.81
N LEU A 75 0.13 18.22 7.45
CA LEU A 75 -1.28 18.61 7.41
C LEU A 75 -1.69 19.48 8.62
N PRO A 76 -2.57 20.46 8.45
CA PRO A 76 -3.12 21.23 9.56
C PRO A 76 -4.05 20.39 10.45
N GLU A 77 -4.25 20.84 11.70
CA GLU A 77 -5.20 20.22 12.63
C GLU A 77 -6.61 20.16 12.03
N GLY A 78 -7.32 19.05 12.27
CA GLY A 78 -8.66 18.82 11.73
C GLY A 78 -8.69 18.39 10.26
N SER A 79 -7.53 18.18 9.61
CA SER A 79 -7.48 17.63 8.25
C SER A 79 -8.09 16.23 8.17
N ALA A 80 -8.79 15.94 7.08
CA ALA A 80 -9.26 14.59 6.77
C ALA A 80 -8.22 13.82 5.93
N VAL A 81 -8.21 12.50 6.09
CA VAL A 81 -7.41 11.56 5.31
C VAL A 81 -8.28 10.41 4.81
N LEU A 82 -7.81 9.78 3.73
CA LEU A 82 -8.29 8.48 3.27
C LEU A 82 -7.32 7.40 3.73
N HIS A 83 -7.85 6.37 4.38
CA HIS A 83 -7.14 5.13 4.67
C HIS A 83 -7.55 4.08 3.65
N LEU A 84 -6.57 3.45 3.02
CA LEU A 84 -6.76 2.32 2.12
C LEU A 84 -5.92 1.15 2.63
N LEU A 85 -6.60 0.08 3.08
CA LEU A 85 -5.99 -1.22 3.29
C LEU A 85 -6.21 -2.07 2.04
N ARG A 86 -5.13 -2.51 1.41
CA ARG A 86 -5.15 -3.40 0.25
C ARG A 86 -4.52 -4.74 0.61
N LEU A 87 -5.25 -5.83 0.44
CA LEU A 87 -4.70 -7.19 0.47
C LEU A 87 -4.58 -7.71 -0.97
N THR A 88 -3.40 -8.21 -1.33
CA THR A 88 -3.16 -8.86 -2.63
C THR A 88 -2.86 -10.34 -2.40
N GLN A 89 -3.55 -11.20 -3.15
CA GLN A 89 -3.45 -12.67 -3.04
C GLN A 89 -3.12 -13.29 -4.40
N THR A 90 -2.39 -14.40 -4.39
CA THR A 90 -2.20 -15.28 -5.55
C THR A 90 -3.50 -16.03 -5.89
N ALA A 91 -3.53 -16.69 -7.05
CA ALA A 91 -4.69 -17.46 -7.50
C ALA A 91 -5.08 -18.63 -6.57
N ASP A 92 -4.14 -19.16 -5.79
CA ASP A 92 -4.38 -20.20 -4.79
C ASP A 92 -4.77 -19.62 -3.40
N GLY A 93 -4.99 -18.31 -3.31
CA GLY A 93 -5.41 -17.64 -2.08
C GLY A 93 -4.26 -17.32 -1.12
N THR A 94 -2.99 -17.49 -1.52
CA THR A 94 -1.85 -17.12 -0.67
C THR A 94 -1.73 -15.59 -0.58
N PRO A 95 -1.81 -14.99 0.63
CA PRO A 95 -1.60 -13.55 0.79
C PRO A 95 -0.13 -13.20 0.58
N MET A 96 0.18 -12.34 -0.38
CA MET A 96 1.57 -11.95 -0.69
C MET A 96 1.95 -10.58 -0.14
N GLU A 97 0.99 -9.67 -0.03
CA GLU A 97 1.20 -8.31 0.44
C GLU A 97 -0.09 -7.77 1.05
N ALA A 98 0.03 -7.13 2.21
CA ALA A 98 -0.95 -6.17 2.69
C ALA A 98 -0.33 -4.77 2.67
N SER A 99 -1.01 -3.77 2.14
CA SER A 99 -0.55 -2.39 2.13
C SER A 99 -1.55 -1.49 2.82
N LEU A 100 -1.10 -0.72 3.81
CA LEU A 100 -1.86 0.34 4.45
C LEU A 100 -1.35 1.68 3.92
N MET A 101 -2.25 2.44 3.30
CA MET A 101 -1.97 3.73 2.69
C MET A 101 -2.81 4.81 3.38
N THR A 102 -2.16 5.89 3.84
CA THR A 102 -2.82 7.10 4.34
C THR A 102 -2.56 8.24 3.37
N MET A 103 -3.62 8.84 2.84
CA MET A 103 -3.54 9.92 1.84
C MET A 103 -4.31 11.15 2.33
N PRO A 104 -3.80 12.38 2.14
CA PRO A 104 -4.55 13.61 2.40
C PRO A 104 -5.86 13.69 1.60
N ALA A 105 -6.78 14.51 2.08
CA ALA A 105 -8.01 14.85 1.35
C ALA A 105 -7.71 15.37 -0.07
N GLY A 106 -8.61 15.08 -1.02
CA GLY A 106 -8.48 15.46 -2.44
C GLY A 106 -7.97 14.33 -3.35
N ARG A 107 -7.61 13.16 -2.80
CA ARG A 107 -7.35 11.96 -3.60
C ARG A 107 -8.67 11.39 -4.14
N HIS A 108 -8.66 10.98 -5.41
CA HIS A 108 -9.78 10.33 -6.06
C HIS A 108 -9.49 8.86 -6.32
N LEU A 109 -10.37 7.98 -5.85
CA LEU A 109 -10.36 6.55 -6.21
C LEU A 109 -11.43 6.32 -7.29
N THR A 110 -11.02 5.73 -8.41
CA THR A 110 -11.92 5.43 -9.53
C THR A 110 -11.95 3.92 -9.76
N TYR A 111 -13.12 3.33 -9.59
CA TYR A 111 -13.33 1.90 -9.77
C TYR A 111 -14.21 1.63 -10.99
N ARG A 112 -13.86 0.57 -11.73
CA ARG A 112 -14.77 -0.05 -12.69
C ARG A 112 -15.20 -1.39 -12.15
N LEU A 113 -16.45 -1.49 -11.76
CA LEU A 113 -17.04 -2.75 -11.34
C LEU A 113 -17.24 -3.63 -12.58
N GLY A 114 -16.83 -4.90 -12.49
CA GLY A 114 -17.13 -5.89 -13.51
C GLY A 114 -18.65 -6.05 -13.66
N LYS A 115 -19.12 -6.41 -14.87
CA LYS A 115 -20.52 -6.81 -15.03
C LYS A 115 -20.74 -8.09 -14.24
N GLN A 116 -21.61 -8.06 -13.23
CA GLN A 116 -22.10 -9.30 -12.61
C GLN A 116 -22.92 -10.04 -13.67
N GLY A 117 -22.55 -11.29 -13.98
CA GLY A 117 -23.33 -12.13 -14.88
C GLY A 117 -24.72 -12.37 -14.28
N VAL A 118 -25.77 -12.04 -15.05
CA VAL A 118 -27.13 -12.52 -14.80
C VAL A 118 -27.31 -13.83 -15.54
#